data_AF-A0A175XZY1-F1
#
_entry.id   AF-A0A175XZY1-F1
#
_cell.length_a   1.000
_cell.length_b   1.000
_cell.length_c   1.000
_cell.angle_alpha   90.00
_cell.angle_beta   90.00
_cell.angle_gamma   90.00
#
_symmetry.space_group_name_H-M   'P 1'
#
loop_
_entity.id
_entity.type
_entity.pdbx_description
1 polymer ?
#
loop_
_entity_poly.entity_id
_entity_poly.type
_entity_poly.pdbx_seq_one_letter_code
_entity_poly.pdbx_strand_id
1 'polypeptide(L)' 'MVTAEPGADARGRFDRPILHGTDTLDPRSDMFGACFRRPATTFDKNAKAIAGYRWVRTPSIPDLRP' A
#
# COMPACT_ATOMS: atom_id res chain seq x y z
N MET A 1 -17.52 -2.91 -10.45
CA MET A 1 -17.43 -2.46 -11.85
C MET A 1 -16.39 -1.35 -11.89
N VAL A 2 -15.28 -1.51 -12.62
CA VAL A 2 -14.29 -0.44 -12.80
C VAL A 2 -14.89 0.56 -13.78
N THR A 3 -15.12 1.79 -13.32
CA THR A 3 -15.88 2.80 -14.07
C THR A 3 -15.01 3.66 -15.00
N ALA A 4 -13.69 3.59 -14.87
CA ALA A 4 -12.74 4.21 -15.78
C ALA A 4 -11.39 3.49 -15.67
N GLU A 5 -10.82 3.08 -16.81
CA GLU A 5 -9.44 2.60 -16.87
C GLU A 5 -8.48 3.78 -16.72
N PRO A 6 -7.37 3.63 -15.96
CA PRO A 6 -6.38 4.68 -15.85
C PRO A 6 -5.79 5.00 -17.24
N GLY A 7 -5.87 6.25 -17.67
CA GLY A 7 -5.29 6.73 -18.93
C GLY A 7 -3.76 6.60 -18.99
N ALA A 8 -3.16 6.94 -20.14
CA ALA A 8 -1.72 6.78 -20.39
C ALA A 8 -0.82 7.40 -19.29
N ASP A 9 -1.22 8.54 -18.75
CA ASP A 9 -0.49 9.22 -17.65
C ASP A 9 -0.48 8.41 -16.35
N ALA A 10 -1.58 7.72 -16.05
CA ALA A 10 -1.66 6.89 -14.86
C ALA A 10 -0.86 5.59 -15.04
N ARG A 11 -0.80 5.03 -16.26
CA ARG A 11 0.09 3.89 -16.56
C ARG A 11 1.55 4.23 -16.26
N GLY A 12 2.04 5.38 -16.70
CA GLY A 12 3.42 5.81 -16.42
C GLY A 12 3.75 5.89 -14.93
N ARG A 13 2.77 6.22 -14.08
CA ARG A 13 2.93 6.24 -12.63
C ARG A 13 3.06 4.84 -12.01
N PHE A 14 2.44 3.84 -12.61
CA PHE A 14 2.46 2.45 -12.11
C PHE A 14 3.58 1.61 -12.74
N ASP A 15 4.10 2.01 -13.89
CA ASP A 15 5.14 1.27 -14.64
C ASP A 15 6.42 1.08 -13.82
N ARG A 16 6.94 2.16 -13.21
CA ARG A 16 8.15 2.15 -12.39
C ARG A 16 8.04 1.26 -11.14
N PRO A 17 6.98 1.35 -10.31
CA PRO A 17 6.84 0.47 -9.16
C PRO A 17 6.42 -0.96 -9.51
N ILE A 18 5.59 -1.18 -10.54
CA ILE A 18 5.03 -2.52 -10.84
C ILE A 18 5.93 -3.33 -11.78
N LEU A 19 6.38 -2.76 -12.90
CA LEU A 19 7.15 -3.49 -13.90
C LEU A 19 8.65 -3.46 -13.62
N HIS A 20 9.15 -2.35 -13.09
CA HIS A 20 10.59 -2.17 -12.86
C HIS A 20 11.02 -2.37 -11.41
N GLY A 21 10.08 -2.31 -10.45
CA GLY A 21 10.39 -2.42 -9.02
C GLY A 21 11.41 -1.39 -8.53
N THR A 22 11.60 -0.29 -9.28
CA THR A 22 12.59 0.77 -9.00
C THR A 22 12.01 1.86 -8.12
N ASP A 23 10.71 1.82 -7.85
CA ASP A 23 10.03 2.73 -6.97
C ASP A 23 9.10 1.96 -6.03
N THR A 24 8.86 2.51 -4.85
CA THR A 24 7.90 1.93 -3.89
C THR A 24 6.72 2.87 -3.80
N LEU A 25 5.52 2.36 -4.08
CA LEU A 25 4.30 3.05 -3.69
C LEU A 25 4.23 3.00 -2.17
N ASP A 26 4.58 4.10 -1.50
CA ASP A 26 4.33 4.29 -0.07
C ASP A 26 2.99 5.03 0.08
N PRO A 27 1.91 4.34 0.46
CA PRO A 27 0.65 4.97 0.81
C PRO A 27 0.85 6.08 1.84
N ARG A 28 0.02 7.11 1.83
CA ARG A 28 -0.06 7.98 3.01
C ARG A 28 -0.53 7.18 4.23
N SER A 29 -0.11 7.58 5.43
CA SER A 29 -0.46 6.89 6.69
C SER A 29 -1.96 6.90 7.01
N ASP A 30 -2.74 7.75 6.37
CA ASP A 30 -4.19 7.89 6.51
C ASP A 30 -4.99 7.26 5.36
N MET A 31 -4.33 6.62 4.39
CA MET A 31 -4.97 6.16 3.15
C MET A 31 -6.13 5.17 3.36
N PHE A 32 -6.12 4.44 4.49
CA PHE A 32 -7.16 3.46 4.84
C PHE A 32 -8.05 3.90 6.02
N GLY A 33 -7.99 5.19 6.40
CA GLY A 33 -8.75 5.74 7.52
C GLY A 33 -8.47 5.05 8.86
N ALA A 34 -9.42 5.13 9.79
CA ALA A 34 -9.26 4.59 11.14
C ALA A 34 -9.19 3.05 11.20
N CYS A 35 -9.67 2.37 10.15
CA CYS A 35 -9.78 0.91 10.08
C CYS A 35 -8.42 0.20 10.16
N PHE A 36 -7.32 0.89 9.80
CA PHE A 36 -5.98 0.32 9.83
C PHE A 36 -5.00 1.25 10.54
N ARG A 37 -4.07 0.63 11.27
CA ARG A 37 -2.89 1.27 11.84
C ARG A 37 -1.66 0.87 11.03
N ARG A 38 -0.62 1.70 11.10
CA ARG A 38 0.64 1.52 10.36
C ARG A 38 1.85 1.52 11.31
N PRO A 39 2.03 0.50 12.16
CA PRO A 39 3.25 0.35 12.95
C PRO A 39 4.49 0.17 12.07
N ALA A 40 5.62 0.73 12.52
CA ALA A 40 6.92 0.47 11.93
C ALA A 40 7.32 -1.00 12.13
N THR A 41 8.02 -1.57 11.16
CA THR A 41 8.49 -2.96 11.18
C THR A 41 9.73 -3.13 10.32
N THR A 42 10.38 -4.28 10.44
CA THR A 42 11.45 -4.70 9.53
C THR A 42 10.98 -5.89 8.72
N PHE A 43 11.33 -5.92 7.43
CA PHE A 43 11.08 -7.04 6.52
C PHE A 43 12.40 -7.66 6.08
N ASP A 44 12.42 -8.97 5.83
CA ASP A 44 13.54 -9.61 5.14
C ASP A 44 13.25 -9.66 3.64
N LYS A 45 14.23 -9.22 2.84
CA LYS A 45 14.23 -9.41 1.39
C LYS A 45 15.63 -9.84 0.97
N ASN A 46 15.76 -11.07 0.50
CA ASN A 46 17.04 -11.65 0.07
C ASN A 46 18.13 -11.55 1.16
N ALA A 47 17.80 -11.95 2.39
CA ALA A 47 18.69 -11.86 3.56
C ALA A 47 19.14 -10.44 3.93
N LYS A 48 18.44 -9.42 3.43
CA LYS A 48 18.63 -8.02 3.81
C LYS A 48 17.43 -7.53 4.61
N ALA A 49 17.70 -6.99 5.79
CA ALA A 49 16.73 -6.28 6.60
C ALA A 49 16.36 -4.94 5.95
N ILE A 50 15.07 -4.70 5.77
CA ILE A 50 14.52 -3.46 5.19
C ILE A 50 13.53 -2.86 6.20
N ALA A 51 13.77 -1.62 6.60
CA ALA A 51 12.81 -0.87 7.43
C ALA A 51 11.57 -0.53 6.60
N GLY A 52 10.40 -0.63 7.21
CA GLY A 52 9.14 -0.30 6.56
C GLY A 52 8.01 -0.21 7.56
N TYR A 53 6.80 -0.34 7.04
CA TYR A 53 5.58 -0.29 7.85
C TYR A 53 4.65 -1.42 7.46
N ARG A 54 3.96 -1.99 8.45
CA ARG A 54 2.94 -3.02 8.23
C ARG A 54 1.57 -2.41 8.51
N TRP A 55 0.65 -2.56 7.57
CA TRP A 55 -0.76 -2.23 7.80
C TRP A 55 -1.41 -3.33 8.63
N VAL A 56 -1.97 -2.95 9.78
CA VAL A 56 -2.63 -3.85 10.73
C VAL A 56 -4.05 -3.36 10.95
N ARG A 57 -5.02 -4.27 10.84
CA ARG A 57 -6.42 -3.93 11.06
C ARG A 57 -6.67 -3.56 12.53
N THR A 58 -7.37 -2.46 12.76
CA THR A 58 -7.78 -2.04 14.11
C THR A 58 -8.88 -2.99 14.60
N PRO A 59 -8.65 -3.81 15.65
CA PRO A 59 -9.58 -4.87 16.05
C PRO A 59 -10.95 -4.36 16.50
N SER A 60 -10.99 -3.15 17.06
CA SER A 60 -12.20 -2.54 17.62
C SER A 60 -13.12 -1.89 16.58
N ILE A 61 -12.74 -1.87 15.30
CA ILE A 61 -13.52 -1.25 14.23
C ILE A 61 -14.12 -2.35 13.36
N PRO A 62 -15.44 -2.60 13.45
CA PRO A 62 -16.11 -3.61 12.64
C PRO A 62 -16.06 -3.22 11.16
N ASP A 63 -16.10 -4.22 10.27
CA ASP A 63 -16.34 -3.94 8.85
C ASP A 63 -17.73 -3.33 8.71
N LEU A 64 -17.84 -2.29 7.90
CA LEU A 64 -19.14 -1.87 7.40
C LEU A 64 -19.67 -3.02 6.55
N ARG A 65 -20.70 -3.72 7.05
CA ARG A 65 -21.43 -4.67 6.21
C ARG A 65 -22.17 -3.86 5.12
N PRO A 66 -22.11 -4.31 3.86
CA PRO A 66 -22.91 -3.71 2.78
C PRO A 66 -24.41 -3.92 3.02
#